data_AF-A0A8J8NUD7-F1
#
_entry.id   AF-A0A8J8NUD7-F1
#
_cell.length_a   1.000
_cell.length_b   1.000
_cell.length_c   1.000
_cell.angle_alpha   90.00
_cell.angle_beta   90.00
_cell.angle_gamma   90.00
#
_symmetry.space_group_name_H-M   'P 1'
#
loop_
_entity.id
_entity.type
_entity.pdbx_description
1 polymer ?
#
loop_
_entity_poly.entity_id
_entity_poly.type
_entity_poly.pdbx_seq_one_letter_code
_entity_poly.pdbx_strand_id
1 'polypeptide(L)'
;MEKPSSKKKGSSKKRPFPTYEPLDKQPQDQLSESNKSNKLSSIDIDAIDIAQQLELEEYYKSESLKRKETQIIVKKEEDSRPRIGGIYLIESKEEEKEPPPLNKEAAAFLAQLMHQRYDEDDEIKKRILATEQGSCTLKTISEDMLTHFNDGKRIFVNRLRFYQEAAIQEHMLSFKQLCFKDLGFTSKLKGKVEVKCAIMSTMVFELDVLHPLIEAQVPITLYAERSADDSGPLVEYLGKINMNMIFQSKWGALKYGVFHSKLILYEFDDRLRVIVPSANLYALDWEMLSQVIWFQDFFPLSKTKEEQKDSNNDFKEYLVRYLDYINPKKLQKDVYRQKINLDKYDFSTANACLVASVNGRHQGESRDWFGQNRLGKLSIPKLGANDKIISYQTSSLGKLNPKFMSSFKSQFIGRVKEGEKKPFSANGDIQDNFRIIFPTQGYVSTSHLGIERANSIILNDQYWNDCPGFPRKSFYKQVGKSKELDKNLYHAKFIIVTSKDDKDAITDDTVLYFGSHNFSAGAWGNLEKGGDQIAISNWEIGVVFPPGEGTKEMKQNIVDGMVLKFPPEKYDSNKGDYPFILK
;
A
#
# COMPACT_ATOMS: atom_id res chain seq x y z
N MET A 1 -77.91 8.24 23.53
CA MET A 1 -77.41 7.27 22.53
C MET A 1 -75.96 6.89 22.81
N GLU A 2 -75.58 5.76 23.41
CA GLU A 2 -76.09 4.80 24.40
C GLU A 2 -75.22 3.52 24.30
N LYS A 3 -75.35 2.56 25.23
CA LYS A 3 -74.47 1.38 25.37
C LYS A 3 -75.25 0.07 25.26
N PRO A 4 -74.56 -1.05 24.91
CA PRO A 4 -74.65 -2.32 25.67
C PRO A 4 -73.26 -3.01 25.86
N SER A 5 -73.04 -4.06 26.66
CA SER A 5 -73.76 -4.54 27.87
C SER A 5 -72.93 -5.47 28.82
N SER A 6 -71.60 -5.32 28.92
CA SER A 6 -70.76 -5.70 30.10
C SER A 6 -70.50 -7.18 30.55
N LYS A 7 -69.25 -7.43 31.01
CA LYS A 7 -68.79 -8.24 32.19
C LYS A 7 -69.15 -9.74 32.38
N LYS A 8 -68.11 -10.59 32.46
CA LYS A 8 -67.63 -11.41 33.64
C LYS A 8 -66.33 -12.15 33.20
N LYS A 9 -65.18 -12.31 33.88
CA LYS A 9 -64.64 -12.37 35.28
C LYS A 9 -64.36 -13.81 35.79
N GLY A 10 -63.07 -14.12 36.01
CA GLY A 10 -62.51 -15.30 36.70
C GLY A 10 -61.56 -16.15 35.82
N SER A 11 -60.52 -16.85 36.31
CA SER A 11 -59.69 -16.69 37.53
C SER A 11 -58.53 -17.73 37.51
N SER A 12 -57.28 -17.26 37.69
CA SER A 12 -56.09 -17.99 38.20
C SER A 12 -55.82 -19.47 37.82
N LYS A 13 -54.64 -19.74 37.24
CA LYS A 13 -53.68 -20.76 37.73
C LYS A 13 -52.28 -20.56 37.13
N LYS A 14 -51.25 -20.46 37.96
CA LYS A 14 -49.83 -20.53 37.54
C LYS A 14 -49.42 -22.00 37.36
N ARG A 15 -48.43 -22.28 36.52
CA ARG A 15 -47.67 -23.55 36.55
C ARG A 15 -46.33 -23.32 37.28
N PRO A 16 -45.80 -24.28 38.05
CA PRO A 16 -44.54 -24.13 38.78
C PRO A 16 -43.31 -24.39 37.90
N PHE A 17 -42.18 -23.82 38.30
CA PHE A 17 -40.84 -24.28 37.92
C PHE A 17 -40.34 -25.27 39.00
N PRO A 18 -39.49 -26.26 38.66
CA PRO A 18 -38.93 -27.19 39.64
C PRO A 18 -37.89 -26.50 40.54
N THR A 19 -37.92 -26.85 41.83
CA THR A 19 -36.95 -26.41 42.84
C THR A 19 -35.78 -27.39 42.95
N TYR A 20 -34.57 -26.88 43.16
CA TYR A 20 -33.42 -27.64 43.67
C TYR A 20 -33.13 -27.20 45.11
N GLU A 21 -32.83 -28.14 46.00
CA GLU A 21 -32.43 -27.88 47.39
C GLU A 21 -30.89 -27.77 47.53
N PRO A 22 -30.38 -27.06 48.55
CA PRO A 22 -28.94 -26.78 48.70
C PRO A 22 -28.22 -27.77 49.63
N LEU A 23 -26.89 -27.92 49.44
CA LEU A 23 -25.99 -28.56 50.41
C LEU A 23 -24.74 -27.70 50.68
N ASP A 24 -24.76 -27.09 51.87
CA ASP A 24 -23.70 -26.63 52.78
C ASP A 24 -22.21 -26.39 52.37
N LYS A 25 -21.73 -25.21 52.85
CA LYS A 25 -20.43 -24.93 53.53
C LYS A 25 -19.07 -24.93 52.76
N GLN A 26 -18.67 -23.70 52.40
CA GLN A 26 -17.41 -22.95 52.74
C GLN A 26 -16.24 -23.65 53.49
N PRO A 27 -14.97 -23.18 53.37
CA PRO A 27 -14.50 -21.78 53.17
C PRO A 27 -13.98 -21.45 51.75
N GLN A 28 -14.07 -20.23 51.21
CA GLN A 28 -13.29 -19.03 51.54
C GLN A 28 -11.75 -19.20 51.45
N ASP A 29 -11.17 -18.70 50.35
CA ASP A 29 -10.01 -17.81 50.48
C ASP A 29 -9.97 -16.77 49.33
N GLN A 30 -9.05 -15.82 49.42
CA GLN A 30 -9.10 -14.49 48.78
C GLN A 30 -8.98 -14.45 47.25
N LEU A 31 -9.77 -13.58 46.62
CA LEU A 31 -9.38 -12.81 45.42
C LEU A 31 -10.33 -11.62 45.19
N SER A 32 -10.13 -10.55 45.97
CA SER A 32 -10.68 -9.21 45.68
C SER A 32 -9.66 -8.38 44.89
N GLU A 33 -10.17 -7.46 44.06
CA GLU A 33 -9.42 -6.67 43.07
C GLU A 33 -8.91 -7.51 41.86
N SER A 34 -8.92 -7.01 40.62
CA SER A 34 -9.17 -5.64 40.16
C SER A 34 -10.10 -5.59 38.93
N ASN A 35 -11.33 -5.09 39.11
CA ASN A 35 -12.21 -4.71 38.00
C ASN A 35 -11.86 -3.29 37.52
N LYS A 36 -10.71 -3.15 36.85
CA LYS A 36 -10.34 -1.91 36.13
C LYS A 36 -10.66 -2.06 34.65
N SER A 37 -11.64 -1.28 34.18
CA SER A 37 -11.95 -1.18 32.75
C SER A 37 -10.77 -0.57 32.01
N ASN A 38 -10.04 -1.37 31.23
CA ASN A 38 -8.96 -0.89 30.37
C ASN A 38 -9.52 -0.03 29.23
N LYS A 39 -9.65 1.28 29.51
CA LYS A 39 -9.66 2.32 28.47
C LYS A 39 -8.28 2.36 27.82
N LEU A 40 -8.03 1.43 26.91
CA LEU A 40 -7.00 1.58 25.88
C LEU A 40 -7.24 2.93 25.21
N SER A 41 -6.24 3.80 25.26
CA SER A 41 -6.26 5.12 24.65
C SER A 41 -6.12 5.01 23.13
N SER A 42 -6.25 6.12 22.38
CA SER A 42 -5.97 6.09 20.94
C SER A 42 -4.53 5.69 20.62
N ILE A 43 -3.59 5.94 21.55
CA ILE A 43 -2.16 5.63 21.42
C ILE A 43 -1.93 4.11 21.41
N ASP A 44 -2.72 3.36 22.20
CA ASP A 44 -2.55 1.90 22.34
C ASP A 44 -3.13 1.12 21.16
N ILE A 45 -4.03 1.72 20.37
CA ILE A 45 -4.61 1.10 19.17
C ILE A 45 -3.62 1.15 18.01
N ASP A 46 -3.01 2.32 17.78
CA ASP A 46 -2.03 2.50 16.71
C ASP A 46 -0.83 1.55 16.92
N ALA A 47 -0.41 1.32 18.17
CA ALA A 47 0.73 0.47 18.51
C ALA A 47 0.58 -1.02 18.08
N ILE A 48 -0.64 -1.59 18.09
CA ILE A 48 -0.86 -3.00 17.73
C ILE A 48 -0.94 -3.15 16.19
N ASP A 49 -1.62 -2.23 15.50
CA ASP A 49 -1.62 -2.17 14.02
C ASP A 49 -0.19 -2.06 13.45
N ILE A 50 0.71 -1.46 14.22
CA ILE A 50 2.13 -1.35 13.90
C ILE A 50 2.91 -2.59 14.32
N ALA A 51 2.64 -3.20 15.48
CA ALA A 51 3.34 -4.41 15.91
C ALA A 51 3.30 -5.49 14.81
N GLN A 52 2.15 -5.63 14.14
CA GLN A 52 1.94 -6.49 12.97
C GLN A 52 2.77 -6.12 11.73
N GLN A 53 3.14 -4.86 11.58
CA GLN A 53 3.99 -4.39 10.49
C GLN A 53 5.47 -4.43 10.86
N LEU A 54 5.81 -4.37 12.16
CA LEU A 54 7.13 -4.72 12.67
C LEU A 54 7.34 -6.24 12.63
N GLU A 55 6.32 -7.07 12.86
CA GLU A 55 6.32 -8.53 12.62
C GLU A 55 6.58 -8.82 11.12
N LEU A 56 6.00 -8.04 10.22
CA LEU A 56 6.29 -8.12 8.78
C LEU A 56 7.73 -7.69 8.46
N GLU A 57 8.20 -6.60 9.08
CA GLU A 57 9.59 -6.16 8.99
C GLU A 57 10.54 -7.24 9.50
N GLU A 58 10.25 -7.86 10.64
CA GLU A 58 10.98 -8.96 11.28
C GLU A 58 10.87 -10.28 10.51
N TYR A 59 9.80 -10.54 9.77
CA TYR A 59 9.72 -11.67 8.85
C TYR A 59 10.66 -11.47 7.66
N TYR A 60 10.53 -10.37 6.92
CA TYR A 60 11.40 -10.06 5.79
C TYR A 60 12.87 -9.96 6.23
N LYS A 61 13.13 -9.34 7.40
CA LYS A 61 14.43 -9.35 8.06
C LYS A 61 14.87 -10.76 8.37
N SER A 62 14.09 -11.60 9.04
CA SER A 62 14.54 -12.92 9.51
C SER A 62 14.75 -13.93 8.37
N GLU A 63 14.04 -13.84 7.25
CA GLU A 63 14.44 -14.56 6.02
C GLU A 63 15.82 -14.11 5.50
N SER A 64 16.20 -12.85 5.74
CA SER A 64 17.56 -12.31 5.49
C SER A 64 18.57 -12.62 6.62
N LEU A 65 18.14 -12.59 7.89
CA LEU A 65 18.96 -12.63 9.12
C LEU A 65 19.14 -14.04 9.69
N LYS A 66 18.41 -15.04 9.18
CA LYS A 66 18.84 -16.45 9.20
C LYS A 66 20.22 -16.65 8.53
N ARG A 67 20.81 -15.59 7.93
CA ARG A 67 22.19 -15.49 7.41
C ARG A 67 23.11 -14.49 8.17
N LYS A 68 22.80 -14.18 9.44
CA LYS A 68 23.61 -13.51 10.50
C LYS A 68 23.58 -11.98 10.67
N GLU A 69 23.92 -11.62 11.92
CA GLU A 69 24.09 -10.30 12.57
C GLU A 69 25.42 -9.61 12.15
N THR A 70 25.80 -8.37 12.49
CA THR A 70 25.80 -7.70 13.83
C THR A 70 26.23 -6.21 13.77
N GLN A 71 26.02 -5.41 14.85
CA GLN A 71 26.67 -4.12 15.24
C GLN A 71 26.23 -2.80 14.53
N ILE A 72 26.33 -1.56 15.08
CA ILE A 72 26.54 -1.00 16.45
C ILE A 72 25.97 0.46 16.56
N ILE A 73 25.90 1.03 17.79
CA ILE A 73 25.12 2.21 18.21
C ILE A 73 25.84 3.59 18.13
N VAL A 74 25.14 4.66 17.70
CA VAL A 74 25.46 6.10 17.98
C VAL A 74 24.19 6.88 18.41
N LYS A 75 24.36 8.03 19.11
CA LYS A 75 23.30 8.79 19.84
C LYS A 75 22.64 9.96 19.06
N LYS A 76 21.49 10.43 19.56
CA LYS A 76 20.66 11.56 19.05
C LYS A 76 20.81 12.85 19.89
N GLU A 77 20.48 13.98 19.27
CA GLU A 77 20.03 15.22 19.94
C GLU A 77 18.98 15.98 19.07
N GLU A 78 18.35 17.04 19.60
CA GLU A 78 16.98 17.47 19.22
C GLU A 78 16.83 18.56 18.11
N ASP A 79 15.62 19.09 17.90
CA ASP A 79 15.14 19.74 16.66
C ASP A 79 14.20 20.95 16.94
N SER A 80 14.31 22.03 16.16
CA SER A 80 13.34 23.14 16.14
C SER A 80 13.32 23.84 14.77
N ARG A 81 12.16 24.35 14.32
CA ARG A 81 11.89 24.61 12.88
C ARG A 81 11.04 25.86 12.59
N PRO A 82 11.38 26.63 11.54
CA PRO A 82 10.41 27.36 10.72
C PRO A 82 10.09 26.66 9.37
N ARG A 83 9.39 27.34 8.44
CA ARG A 83 8.79 26.78 7.21
C ARG A 83 9.54 27.12 5.91
N ILE A 84 9.16 26.41 4.84
CA ILE A 84 9.72 26.44 3.48
C ILE A 84 9.17 27.63 2.66
N GLY A 85 10.01 28.20 1.79
CA GLY A 85 9.60 28.96 0.61
C GLY A 85 10.66 28.80 -0.49
N GLY A 86 10.27 28.28 -1.66
CA GLY A 86 11.17 28.05 -2.81
C GLY A 86 12.10 26.85 -2.67
N ILE A 87 11.76 25.72 -3.29
CA ILE A 87 12.66 24.58 -3.45
C ILE A 87 13.00 24.42 -4.93
N TYR A 88 14.20 24.90 -5.28
CA TYR A 88 14.98 24.28 -6.35
C TYR A 88 15.54 22.96 -5.79
N LEU A 89 15.45 21.87 -6.54
CA LEU A 89 16.30 20.70 -6.30
C LEU A 89 17.71 21.09 -6.75
N ILE A 90 18.62 21.21 -5.78
CA ILE A 90 19.60 22.31 -5.69
C ILE A 90 20.67 22.31 -6.80
N GLU A 91 20.90 23.50 -7.38
CA GLU A 91 22.11 23.82 -8.15
C GLU A 91 23.35 23.78 -7.24
N SER A 92 24.39 23.05 -7.64
CA SER A 92 25.72 23.12 -7.03
C SER A 92 26.74 23.47 -8.10
N LYS A 93 27.59 24.49 -7.86
CA LYS A 93 28.66 24.91 -8.78
C LYS A 93 29.94 24.11 -8.57
N GLU A 94 29.83 22.78 -8.63
CA GLU A 94 30.99 21.88 -8.61
C GLU A 94 30.98 20.98 -9.84
N GLU A 95 32.17 20.74 -10.38
CA GLU A 95 32.39 20.06 -11.66
C GLU A 95 32.02 18.57 -11.60
N GLU A 96 31.53 18.03 -12.71
CA GLU A 96 31.21 16.62 -12.86
C GLU A 96 32.49 15.76 -12.81
N LYS A 97 32.85 15.29 -11.61
CA LYS A 97 33.83 14.21 -11.47
C LYS A 97 33.18 12.91 -11.89
N GLU A 98 33.66 12.33 -12.99
CA GLU A 98 33.20 11.03 -13.48
C GLU A 98 33.20 9.98 -12.35
N PRO A 99 32.17 9.12 -12.27
CA PRO A 99 32.20 8.01 -11.34
C PRO A 99 33.39 7.08 -11.65
N PRO A 100 34.06 6.49 -10.64
CA PRO A 100 35.20 5.61 -10.88
C PRO A 100 34.78 4.44 -11.79
N PRO A 101 35.45 4.22 -12.92
CA PRO A 101 34.98 3.29 -13.94
C PRO A 101 35.23 1.85 -13.50
N LEU A 102 34.20 1.04 -13.20
CA LEU A 102 34.38 -0.41 -13.01
C LEU A 102 33.12 -1.25 -13.26
N ASN A 103 33.29 -2.24 -14.15
CA ASN A 103 32.35 -3.33 -14.38
C ASN A 103 32.70 -4.55 -13.47
N LYS A 104 34.00 -4.86 -13.32
CA LYS A 104 34.46 -6.08 -12.61
C LYS A 104 34.44 -5.98 -11.08
N GLU A 105 34.87 -4.89 -10.46
CA GLU A 105 34.88 -4.78 -8.98
C GLU A 105 33.49 -4.51 -8.40
N ALA A 106 32.60 -3.88 -9.17
CA ALA A 106 31.20 -3.78 -8.81
C ALA A 106 30.53 -5.15 -8.82
N ALA A 107 30.73 -5.93 -9.89
CA ALA A 107 30.31 -7.33 -9.95
C ALA A 107 30.98 -8.19 -8.86
N ALA A 108 32.26 -7.99 -8.56
CA ALA A 108 32.97 -8.74 -7.52
C ALA A 108 32.57 -8.31 -6.10
N PHE A 109 32.16 -7.06 -5.87
CA PHE A 109 31.65 -6.59 -4.59
C PHE A 109 30.19 -6.99 -4.38
N LEU A 110 29.37 -6.98 -5.44
CA LEU A 110 28.04 -7.59 -5.41
C LEU A 110 28.15 -9.09 -5.18
N ALA A 111 29.06 -9.79 -5.88
CA ALA A 111 29.39 -11.19 -5.62
C ALA A 111 30.05 -11.43 -4.25
N GLN A 112 30.71 -10.44 -3.63
CA GLN A 112 31.20 -10.54 -2.25
C GLN A 112 30.03 -10.41 -1.27
N LEU A 113 29.11 -9.46 -1.48
CA LEU A 113 27.89 -9.33 -0.70
C LEU A 113 26.97 -10.55 -0.86
N MET A 114 26.94 -11.17 -2.04
CA MET A 114 26.19 -12.41 -2.31
C MET A 114 26.94 -13.68 -1.86
N HIS A 115 28.27 -13.78 -1.91
CA HIS A 115 29.00 -14.91 -1.30
C HIS A 115 29.00 -14.84 0.24
N GLN A 116 28.94 -13.64 0.82
CA GLN A 116 28.60 -13.46 2.24
C GLN A 116 27.12 -13.74 2.53
N ARG A 117 26.29 -14.02 1.52
CA ARG A 117 24.84 -14.28 1.60
C ARG A 117 24.38 -15.38 0.60
N TYR A 118 24.61 -16.65 0.95
CA TYR A 118 24.30 -17.91 0.21
C TYR A 118 25.43 -18.47 -0.71
N ASP A 119 25.85 -19.71 -0.44
CA ASP A 119 26.51 -20.61 -1.40
C ASP A 119 25.51 -21.14 -2.45
N GLU A 120 24.97 -20.28 -3.33
CA GLU A 120 23.95 -20.68 -4.33
C GLU A 120 24.05 -19.91 -5.66
N ASP A 121 25.27 -19.54 -6.06
CA ASP A 121 25.57 -18.68 -7.22
C ASP A 121 25.04 -19.21 -8.58
N ASP A 122 24.83 -20.53 -8.68
CA ASP A 122 24.29 -21.19 -9.87
C ASP A 122 22.74 -21.27 -9.86
N GLU A 123 22.11 -21.21 -8.68
CA GLU A 123 20.64 -21.14 -8.52
C GLU A 123 20.13 -19.72 -8.72
N ILE A 124 20.79 -18.70 -8.17
CA ILE A 124 20.36 -17.29 -8.35
C ILE A 124 20.42 -16.89 -9.82
N LYS A 125 21.46 -17.31 -10.55
CA LYS A 125 21.54 -17.11 -12.01
C LYS A 125 20.41 -17.85 -12.75
N LYS A 126 20.13 -19.12 -12.43
CA LYS A 126 18.98 -19.85 -13.00
C LYS A 126 17.64 -19.20 -12.67
N ARG A 127 17.47 -18.68 -11.46
CA ARG A 127 16.26 -18.00 -10.98
C ARG A 127 15.97 -16.71 -11.75
N ILE A 128 16.96 -15.84 -11.92
CA ILE A 128 16.84 -14.63 -12.74
C ILE A 128 16.55 -15.02 -14.20
N LEU A 129 17.37 -15.89 -14.78
CA LEU A 129 17.21 -16.36 -16.16
C LEU A 129 15.87 -17.09 -16.40
N ALA A 130 15.30 -17.78 -15.42
CA ALA A 130 14.00 -18.44 -15.54
C ALA A 130 12.83 -17.44 -15.61
N THR A 131 12.92 -16.27 -14.97
CA THR A 131 11.91 -15.21 -15.19
C THR A 131 12.02 -14.56 -16.57
N GLU A 132 13.20 -14.64 -17.20
CA GLU A 132 13.47 -14.12 -18.55
C GLU A 132 13.16 -15.15 -19.66
N GLN A 133 13.30 -16.45 -19.37
CA GLN A 133 12.91 -17.60 -20.21
C GLN A 133 11.37 -17.71 -20.30
N GLY A 134 10.80 -16.77 -21.06
CA GLY A 134 9.36 -16.62 -21.24
C GLY A 134 8.92 -15.16 -21.37
N SER A 135 9.84 -14.19 -21.49
CA SER A 135 9.50 -12.82 -21.92
C SER A 135 8.51 -12.88 -23.08
N CYS A 136 7.37 -12.16 -22.96
CA CYS A 136 6.20 -12.36 -23.83
C CYS A 136 6.63 -12.41 -25.29
N THR A 137 6.38 -13.55 -25.97
CA THR A 137 6.89 -13.69 -27.33
C THR A 137 6.20 -12.65 -28.20
N LEU A 138 7.01 -11.88 -28.95
CA LEU A 138 6.63 -10.62 -29.65
C LEU A 138 5.41 -10.70 -30.59
N LYS A 139 4.85 -11.89 -30.79
CA LYS A 139 3.63 -12.17 -31.57
C LYS A 139 2.33 -11.95 -30.79
N THR A 140 2.39 -11.60 -29.50
CA THR A 140 1.23 -11.60 -28.58
C THR A 140 0.94 -10.25 -27.90
N ILE A 141 1.72 -9.21 -28.21
CA ILE A 141 1.52 -7.85 -27.67
C ILE A 141 0.61 -7.07 -28.62
N SER A 142 -0.40 -6.38 -28.09
CA SER A 142 -1.35 -5.58 -28.85
C SER A 142 -0.77 -4.23 -29.29
N GLU A 143 -1.30 -3.67 -30.39
CA GLU A 143 -0.91 -2.33 -30.87
C GLU A 143 -1.24 -1.22 -29.85
N ASP A 144 -2.35 -1.40 -29.13
CA ASP A 144 -2.75 -0.60 -27.98
C ASP A 144 -1.72 -0.66 -26.85
N MET A 145 -1.24 -1.85 -26.48
CA MET A 145 -0.18 -2.00 -25.47
C MET A 145 1.16 -1.42 -25.95
N LEU A 146 1.54 -1.60 -27.23
CA LEU A 146 2.78 -1.02 -27.78
C LEU A 146 2.76 0.52 -27.80
N THR A 147 1.58 1.15 -27.94
CA THR A 147 1.43 2.60 -28.12
C THR A 147 1.05 3.32 -26.81
N HIS A 148 0.35 2.64 -25.90
CA HIS A 148 -0.28 3.24 -24.72
C HIS A 148 0.05 2.50 -23.41
N PHE A 149 1.23 1.87 -23.32
CA PHE A 149 1.72 1.25 -22.07
C PHE A 149 2.07 2.27 -20.98
N ASN A 150 2.46 3.49 -21.35
CA ASN A 150 3.11 4.44 -20.46
C ASN A 150 2.31 5.72 -20.18
N ASP A 151 1.05 5.80 -20.59
CA ASP A 151 0.22 7.00 -20.44
C ASP A 151 -0.42 7.15 -19.04
N GLY A 152 -0.25 6.16 -18.15
CA GLY A 152 -0.81 6.17 -16.81
C GLY A 152 -2.28 5.75 -16.71
N LYS A 153 -2.95 5.36 -17.80
CA LYS A 153 -4.36 4.92 -17.82
C LYS A 153 -4.56 3.43 -17.52
N ARG A 154 -3.53 2.72 -17.07
CA ARG A 154 -3.53 1.26 -16.88
C ARG A 154 -2.91 0.88 -15.53
N ILE A 155 -3.20 -0.35 -15.10
CA ILE A 155 -2.49 -1.04 -14.03
C ILE A 155 -1.87 -2.29 -14.61
N PHE A 156 -0.62 -2.52 -14.24
CA PHE A 156 0.12 -3.74 -14.52
C PHE A 156 0.13 -4.60 -13.25
N VAL A 157 0.41 -5.89 -13.41
CA VAL A 157 0.70 -6.80 -12.29
C VAL A 157 2.11 -7.34 -12.44
N ASN A 158 2.68 -7.89 -11.38
CA ASN A 158 3.92 -8.64 -11.52
C ASN A 158 3.66 -10.05 -12.09
N ARG A 159 4.64 -10.58 -12.83
CA ARG A 159 4.60 -11.97 -13.31
C ARG A 159 5.08 -12.94 -12.22
N LEU A 160 4.25 -13.90 -11.84
CA LEU A 160 4.61 -14.91 -10.86
C LEU A 160 5.29 -16.13 -11.51
N ARG A 161 6.34 -16.66 -10.86
CA ARG A 161 7.17 -17.77 -11.37
C ARG A 161 6.41 -19.08 -11.65
N PHE A 162 5.26 -19.28 -11.01
CA PHE A 162 4.44 -20.49 -11.16
C PHE A 162 3.28 -20.32 -12.16
N TYR A 163 3.15 -19.16 -12.81
CA TYR A 163 2.21 -18.99 -13.92
C TYR A 163 2.66 -19.83 -15.13
N GLN A 164 1.72 -20.61 -15.68
CA GLN A 164 1.93 -21.33 -16.94
C GLN A 164 1.93 -20.35 -18.11
N GLU A 165 2.54 -20.69 -19.25
CA GLU A 165 2.63 -19.79 -20.41
C GLU A 165 1.26 -19.28 -20.89
N ALA A 166 0.23 -20.12 -20.85
CA ALA A 166 -1.16 -19.74 -21.18
C ALA A 166 -1.83 -18.77 -20.18
N ALA A 167 -1.26 -18.56 -19.00
CA ALA A 167 -1.74 -17.60 -18.00
C ALA A 167 -1.11 -16.20 -18.17
N ILE A 168 0.01 -16.11 -18.91
CA ILE A 168 0.78 -14.88 -19.07
C ILE A 168 0.01 -13.90 -19.97
N GLN A 169 -0.20 -12.68 -19.47
CA GLN A 169 -0.90 -11.59 -20.17
C GLN A 169 0.06 -10.40 -20.36
N GLU A 170 -0.18 -9.55 -21.36
CA GLU A 170 0.76 -8.48 -21.75
C GLU A 170 0.99 -7.41 -20.66
N HIS A 171 0.03 -7.24 -19.75
CA HIS A 171 0.14 -6.37 -18.57
C HIS A 171 0.89 -7.01 -17.38
N MET A 172 1.53 -8.18 -17.56
CA MET A 172 2.34 -8.84 -16.53
C MET A 172 3.84 -8.54 -16.71
N LEU A 173 4.41 -7.75 -15.79
CA LEU A 173 5.79 -7.28 -15.87
C LEU A 173 6.72 -7.95 -14.86
N SER A 174 8.01 -8.04 -15.17
CA SER A 174 9.08 -8.19 -14.18
C SER A 174 9.66 -6.83 -13.77
N PHE A 175 10.36 -6.77 -12.63
CA PHE A 175 11.07 -5.56 -12.21
C PHE A 175 12.06 -5.05 -13.27
N LYS A 176 12.78 -5.98 -13.92
CA LYS A 176 13.77 -5.67 -14.97
C LYS A 176 13.13 -4.96 -16.17
N GLN A 177 11.88 -5.28 -16.54
CA GLN A 177 11.19 -4.60 -17.65
C GLN A 177 11.00 -3.10 -17.41
N LEU A 178 10.69 -2.69 -16.17
CA LEU A 178 10.48 -1.27 -15.82
C LEU A 178 11.73 -0.40 -16.10
N CYS A 179 12.91 -1.01 -16.18
CA CYS A 179 14.21 -0.38 -16.42
C CYS A 179 14.53 -0.12 -17.91
N PHE A 180 13.63 -0.49 -18.84
CA PHE A 180 13.75 -0.24 -20.28
C PHE A 180 12.64 0.71 -20.74
N LYS A 181 12.94 1.62 -21.68
CA LYS A 181 11.99 2.64 -22.15
C LYS A 181 10.73 1.98 -22.74
N ASP A 182 10.90 0.90 -23.48
CA ASP A 182 9.87 0.11 -24.16
C ASP A 182 9.35 -1.11 -23.37
N LEU A 183 9.61 -1.18 -22.05
CA LEU A 183 9.37 -2.37 -21.21
C LEU A 183 10.05 -3.67 -21.70
N GLY A 184 11.03 -3.57 -22.60
CA GLY A 184 11.66 -4.71 -23.25
C GLY A 184 10.88 -5.25 -24.45
N PHE A 185 9.78 -4.64 -24.89
CA PHE A 185 8.90 -5.19 -25.92
C PHE A 185 9.59 -5.36 -27.28
N THR A 186 10.23 -4.32 -27.80
CA THR A 186 10.96 -4.36 -29.09
C THR A 186 12.37 -4.92 -28.91
N SER A 187 13.05 -4.52 -27.84
CA SER A 187 14.44 -4.91 -27.54
C SER A 187 14.58 -6.36 -27.09
N LYS A 188 13.50 -7.01 -26.62
CA LYS A 188 13.52 -8.31 -25.91
C LYS A 188 14.47 -8.30 -24.70
N LEU A 189 14.55 -7.17 -23.99
CA LEU A 189 15.49 -6.91 -22.90
C LEU A 189 16.97 -7.07 -23.28
N LYS A 190 17.29 -7.05 -24.59
CA LYS A 190 18.67 -7.12 -25.09
C LYS A 190 19.29 -5.72 -25.13
N GLY A 191 20.08 -5.41 -24.11
CA GLY A 191 20.84 -4.17 -24.02
C GLY A 191 21.37 -3.94 -22.62
N LYS A 192 22.00 -2.78 -22.41
CA LYS A 192 22.15 -2.23 -21.06
C LYS A 192 20.82 -1.59 -20.65
N VAL A 193 20.59 -1.49 -19.34
CA VAL A 193 19.52 -0.66 -18.79
C VAL A 193 19.68 0.79 -19.26
N GLU A 194 18.55 1.44 -19.57
CA GLU A 194 18.53 2.78 -20.17
C GLU A 194 18.34 3.91 -19.12
N VAL A 195 18.01 3.55 -17.88
CA VAL A 195 17.85 4.46 -16.74
C VAL A 195 19.18 5.18 -16.45
N LYS A 196 19.14 6.51 -16.32
CA LYS A 196 20.29 7.37 -15.96
C LYS A 196 20.38 7.64 -14.46
N CYS A 197 19.26 7.57 -13.76
CA CYS A 197 19.14 7.84 -12.34
C CYS A 197 17.88 7.17 -11.78
N ALA A 198 17.97 6.65 -10.55
CA ALA A 198 16.84 6.09 -9.82
C ALA A 198 16.68 6.72 -8.43
N ILE A 199 15.52 7.34 -8.14
CA ILE A 199 15.11 7.67 -6.77
C ILE A 199 14.01 6.70 -6.38
N MET A 200 14.21 5.96 -5.28
CA MET A 200 13.38 4.82 -4.90
C MET A 200 12.98 4.92 -3.43
N SER A 201 11.80 4.42 -3.08
CA SER A 201 11.39 4.21 -1.69
C SER A 201 10.80 2.81 -1.50
N THR A 202 11.12 2.16 -0.39
CA THR A 202 10.54 0.85 -0.04
C THR A 202 10.59 0.62 1.47
N MET A 203 9.88 -0.39 1.97
CA MET A 203 10.06 -0.87 3.35
C MET A 203 11.25 -1.83 3.45
N VAL A 204 11.35 -2.76 2.50
CA VAL A 204 12.29 -3.88 2.49
C VAL A 204 12.91 -4.00 1.10
N PHE A 205 14.19 -4.34 1.02
CA PHE A 205 14.89 -4.56 -0.24
C PHE A 205 15.90 -5.72 -0.19
N GLU A 206 16.16 -6.29 -1.36
CA GLU A 206 17.31 -7.14 -1.67
C GLU A 206 18.10 -6.49 -2.83
N LEU A 207 19.43 -6.61 -2.81
CA LEU A 207 20.27 -6.06 -3.88
C LEU A 207 20.08 -6.82 -5.21
N ASP A 208 19.71 -8.09 -5.13
CA ASP A 208 19.40 -8.99 -6.25
C ASP A 208 18.31 -8.43 -7.16
N VAL A 209 17.24 -7.84 -6.59
CA VAL A 209 16.18 -7.17 -7.35
C VAL A 209 16.74 -5.93 -8.08
N LEU A 210 17.67 -5.21 -7.44
CA LEU A 210 18.32 -4.02 -7.98
C LEU A 210 19.49 -4.34 -8.94
N HIS A 211 19.83 -5.61 -9.16
CA HIS A 211 20.95 -6.01 -10.03
C HIS A 211 20.97 -5.31 -11.41
N PRO A 212 19.84 -5.14 -12.15
CA PRO A 212 19.88 -4.46 -13.44
C PRO A 212 20.34 -2.99 -13.37
N LEU A 213 20.06 -2.30 -12.26
CA LEU A 213 20.50 -0.93 -12.02
C LEU A 213 21.97 -0.89 -11.56
N ILE A 214 22.35 -1.79 -10.65
CA ILE A 214 23.69 -1.89 -10.07
C ILE A 214 24.73 -2.29 -11.13
N GLU A 215 24.43 -3.27 -11.98
CA GLU A 215 25.28 -3.72 -13.09
C GLU A 215 25.52 -2.61 -14.12
N ALA A 216 24.50 -1.77 -14.35
CA ALA A 216 24.58 -0.60 -15.22
C ALA A 216 25.21 0.63 -14.54
N GLN A 217 25.63 0.54 -13.27
CA GLN A 217 26.15 1.65 -12.45
C GLN A 217 25.22 2.86 -12.35
N VAL A 218 23.91 2.62 -12.38
CA VAL A 218 22.89 3.67 -12.23
C VAL A 218 23.06 4.33 -10.85
N PRO A 219 23.17 5.67 -10.78
CA PRO A 219 23.05 6.41 -9.54
C PRO A 219 21.68 6.14 -8.86
N ILE A 220 21.69 5.50 -7.70
CA ILE A 220 20.48 5.16 -6.92
C ILE A 220 20.43 5.98 -5.62
N THR A 221 19.24 6.47 -5.24
CA THR A 221 18.91 6.96 -3.89
C THR A 221 17.74 6.15 -3.37
N LEU A 222 17.99 5.30 -2.38
CA LEU A 222 17.01 4.39 -1.81
C LEU A 222 16.59 4.85 -0.41
N TYR A 223 15.35 5.36 -0.31
CA TYR A 223 14.69 5.54 0.98
C TYR A 223 14.20 4.17 1.49
N ALA A 224 14.61 3.81 2.71
CA ALA A 224 14.29 2.53 3.33
C ALA A 224 13.66 2.72 4.72
N GLU A 225 12.92 1.72 5.20
CA GLU A 225 12.52 1.67 6.61
C GLU A 225 13.74 1.53 7.51
N ARG A 226 13.65 2.13 8.70
CA ARG A 226 14.66 2.02 9.73
C ARG A 226 14.19 1.11 10.86
N SER A 227 14.96 0.04 11.09
CA SER A 227 14.77 -0.87 12.22
C SER A 227 14.68 -0.12 13.54
N ALA A 228 13.82 -0.57 14.46
CA ALA A 228 13.61 0.10 15.75
C ALA A 228 14.85 0.08 16.67
N ASP A 229 15.72 -0.91 16.48
CA ASP A 229 17.02 -1.14 17.13
C ASP A 229 18.19 -0.49 16.38
N ASP A 230 18.05 -0.21 15.07
CA ASP A 230 19.10 0.40 14.27
C ASP A 230 19.44 1.81 14.77
N SER A 231 20.68 1.93 15.22
CA SER A 231 21.30 3.13 15.76
C SER A 231 22.58 3.53 14.99
N GLY A 232 22.74 2.99 13.76
CA GLY A 232 23.73 3.40 12.77
C GLY A 232 23.42 4.76 12.12
N PRO A 233 24.11 5.13 11.03
CA PRO A 233 23.93 6.44 10.40
C PRO A 233 22.54 6.59 9.76
N LEU A 234 22.10 7.83 9.53
CA LEU A 234 20.84 8.11 8.82
C LEU A 234 20.97 7.95 7.29
N VAL A 235 22.21 7.89 6.81
CA VAL A 235 22.60 7.76 5.40
C VAL A 235 23.75 6.76 5.29
N GLU A 236 23.70 5.87 4.31
CA GLU A 236 24.81 4.97 3.98
C GLU A 236 25.21 5.14 2.51
N TYR A 237 26.52 5.23 2.24
CA TYR A 237 27.08 5.52 0.91
C TYR A 237 27.76 4.29 0.31
N LEU A 238 27.00 3.46 -0.39
CA LEU A 238 27.48 2.26 -1.06
C LEU A 238 28.10 2.58 -2.43
N GLY A 239 29.22 3.34 -2.39
CA GLY A 239 29.87 3.91 -3.57
C GLY A 239 30.30 2.92 -4.66
N LYS A 240 30.60 1.66 -4.30
CA LYS A 240 30.95 0.60 -5.27
C LYS A 240 29.80 0.18 -6.21
N ILE A 241 28.57 0.49 -5.82
CA ILE A 241 27.32 0.19 -6.57
C ILE A 241 26.50 1.47 -6.81
N ASN A 242 27.16 2.64 -6.79
CA ASN A 242 26.59 3.97 -7.03
C ASN A 242 25.30 4.31 -6.23
N MET A 243 25.12 3.71 -5.07
CA MET A 243 23.90 3.85 -4.27
C MET A 243 24.12 4.69 -3.00
N ASN A 244 23.14 5.53 -2.70
CA ASN A 244 22.94 6.15 -1.38
C ASN A 244 21.69 5.54 -0.76
N MET A 245 21.77 5.05 0.46
CA MET A 245 20.63 4.65 1.26
C MET A 245 20.28 5.74 2.27
N ILE A 246 18.99 6.00 2.48
CA ILE A 246 18.47 6.99 3.42
C ILE A 246 17.43 6.28 4.29
N PHE A 247 17.77 6.05 5.55
CA PHE A 247 16.89 5.37 6.50
C PHE A 247 15.88 6.37 7.06
N GLN A 248 14.57 6.12 6.92
CA GLN A 248 13.59 7.09 7.38
C GLN A 248 13.50 7.13 8.92
N SER A 249 13.39 8.34 9.43
CA SER A 249 13.16 8.64 10.84
C SER A 249 11.66 8.58 11.20
N LYS A 250 11.35 7.95 12.34
CA LYS A 250 10.00 7.93 12.95
C LYS A 250 9.82 9.20 13.80
N TRP A 251 8.76 10.00 13.57
CA TRP A 251 8.62 11.38 14.10
C TRP A 251 7.65 11.47 15.29
N GLY A 252 8.10 12.13 16.36
CA GLY A 252 7.26 12.54 17.49
C GLY A 252 6.72 11.38 18.35
N ALA A 253 5.53 11.58 18.92
CA ALA A 253 4.95 10.66 19.92
C ALA A 253 4.41 9.33 19.34
N LEU A 254 4.27 9.21 18.02
CA LEU A 254 3.85 7.98 17.35
C LEU A 254 5.10 7.12 17.06
N LYS A 255 5.79 6.71 18.14
CA LYS A 255 7.11 6.05 18.14
C LYS A 255 7.23 4.82 17.23
N TYR A 256 6.10 4.21 16.92
CA TYR A 256 6.04 2.87 16.37
C TYR A 256 6.03 2.87 14.83
N GLY A 257 5.39 3.86 14.19
CA GLY A 257 4.95 3.79 12.78
C GLY A 257 6.03 3.49 11.75
N VAL A 258 5.65 2.82 10.65
CA VAL A 258 6.61 2.27 9.66
C VAL A 258 6.73 3.09 8.38
N PHE A 259 7.89 3.02 7.71
CA PHE A 259 8.07 3.50 6.34
C PHE A 259 7.66 2.43 5.31
N HIS A 260 6.37 2.36 5.00
CA HIS A 260 5.82 1.36 4.09
C HIS A 260 5.70 1.84 2.61
N SER A 261 6.05 3.12 2.36
CA SER A 261 6.11 3.79 1.05
C SER A 261 6.78 2.98 -0.04
N LYS A 262 6.19 2.98 -1.25
CA LYS A 262 6.68 2.30 -2.45
C LYS A 262 6.52 3.22 -3.67
N LEU A 263 7.64 3.77 -4.12
CA LEU A 263 7.73 4.76 -5.21
C LEU A 263 9.06 4.54 -5.93
N ILE A 264 9.06 4.62 -7.25
CA ILE A 264 10.26 4.57 -8.07
C ILE A 264 10.18 5.67 -9.12
N LEU A 265 11.22 6.50 -9.19
CA LEU A 265 11.43 7.53 -10.20
C LEU A 265 12.63 7.11 -11.04
N TYR A 266 12.44 6.84 -12.33
CA TYR A 266 13.53 6.55 -13.28
C TYR A 266 13.66 7.69 -14.29
N GLU A 267 14.79 8.40 -14.26
CA GLU A 267 15.16 9.39 -15.26
C GLU A 267 15.81 8.68 -16.47
N PHE A 268 15.30 8.93 -17.66
CA PHE A 268 15.85 8.49 -18.96
C PHE A 268 16.25 9.74 -19.77
N ASP A 269 16.98 9.58 -20.89
CA ASP A 269 17.40 10.71 -21.76
C ASP A 269 16.23 11.61 -22.21
N ASP A 270 15.06 11.01 -22.42
CA ASP A 270 13.91 11.59 -23.11
C ASP A 270 12.63 11.64 -22.27
N ARG A 271 12.65 11.20 -21.00
CA ARG A 271 11.47 11.11 -20.13
C ARG A 271 11.82 10.86 -18.66
N LEU A 272 10.86 11.13 -17.78
CA LEU A 272 10.83 10.66 -16.39
C LEU A 272 9.70 9.64 -16.22
N ARG A 273 10.03 8.42 -15.80
CA ARG A 273 9.04 7.40 -15.44
C ARG A 273 8.77 7.45 -13.94
N VAL A 274 7.49 7.59 -13.56
CA VAL A 274 7.03 7.53 -12.17
C VAL A 274 6.25 6.23 -11.98
N ILE A 275 6.71 5.34 -11.10
CA ILE A 275 6.09 4.04 -10.80
C ILE A 275 5.66 4.00 -9.33
N VAL A 276 4.45 3.53 -9.08
CA VAL A 276 3.89 3.30 -7.74
C VAL A 276 3.42 1.85 -7.65
N PRO A 277 4.28 0.92 -7.16
CA PRO A 277 3.94 -0.48 -6.98
C PRO A 277 3.44 -0.78 -5.55
N SER A 278 2.70 -1.87 -5.37
CA SER A 278 2.44 -2.45 -4.04
C SER A 278 3.60 -3.31 -3.50
N ALA A 279 4.60 -3.60 -4.35
CA ALA A 279 5.74 -4.44 -4.06
C ALA A 279 6.83 -3.74 -3.22
N ASN A 280 7.38 -4.45 -2.24
CA ASN A 280 8.72 -4.16 -1.71
C ASN A 280 9.80 -4.42 -2.78
N LEU A 281 11.03 -3.93 -2.61
CA LEU A 281 12.13 -4.19 -3.56
C LEU A 281 12.81 -5.54 -3.27
N TYR A 282 11.99 -6.56 -3.07
CA TYR A 282 12.31 -7.86 -2.47
C TYR A 282 11.85 -8.99 -3.41
N ALA A 283 12.63 -10.07 -3.57
CA ALA A 283 12.44 -11.04 -4.66
C ALA A 283 11.08 -11.76 -4.56
N LEU A 284 10.70 -12.21 -3.36
CA LEU A 284 9.38 -12.82 -3.09
C LEU A 284 8.22 -11.93 -3.54
N ASP A 285 8.36 -10.62 -3.36
CA ASP A 285 7.36 -9.61 -3.71
C ASP A 285 7.20 -9.46 -5.23
N TRP A 286 8.28 -9.54 -6.00
CA TRP A 286 8.22 -9.40 -7.46
C TRP A 286 7.92 -10.71 -8.19
N GLU A 287 8.16 -11.87 -7.57
CA GLU A 287 8.20 -13.15 -8.28
C GLU A 287 7.21 -14.22 -7.77
N MET A 288 6.64 -14.05 -6.58
CA MET A 288 5.85 -15.09 -5.90
C MET A 288 4.53 -14.59 -5.30
N LEU A 289 4.45 -13.32 -4.88
CA LEU A 289 3.25 -12.67 -4.36
C LEU A 289 2.59 -11.79 -5.43
N SER A 290 1.26 -11.83 -5.59
CA SER A 290 0.55 -10.94 -6.52
C SER A 290 0.59 -9.48 -6.06
N GLN A 291 0.97 -8.60 -6.99
CA GLN A 291 1.14 -7.15 -6.83
C GLN A 291 0.31 -6.37 -7.85
N VAL A 292 0.14 -5.08 -7.59
CA VAL A 292 -0.30 -4.07 -8.55
C VAL A 292 0.82 -3.06 -8.78
N ILE A 293 0.95 -2.58 -10.02
CA ILE A 293 1.98 -1.64 -10.47
C ILE A 293 1.28 -0.58 -11.33
N TRP A 294 1.21 0.65 -10.83
CA TRP A 294 0.94 1.81 -11.68
C TRP A 294 2.25 2.43 -12.17
N PHE A 295 2.31 2.91 -13.40
CA PHE A 295 3.32 3.90 -13.79
C PHE A 295 2.84 4.81 -14.93
N GLN A 296 3.51 5.95 -15.07
CA GLN A 296 3.37 6.87 -16.19
C GLN A 296 4.75 7.43 -16.60
N ASP A 297 4.97 7.61 -17.91
CA ASP A 297 6.08 8.37 -18.45
C ASP A 297 5.66 9.84 -18.64
N PHE A 298 6.49 10.76 -18.16
CA PHE A 298 6.35 12.20 -18.37
C PHE A 298 7.48 12.70 -19.26
N PHE A 299 7.13 13.32 -20.38
CA PHE A 299 8.09 13.78 -21.39
C PHE A 299 8.54 15.22 -21.13
N PRO A 300 9.70 15.67 -21.66
CA PRO A 300 10.18 17.04 -21.52
C PRO A 300 9.17 18.11 -21.97
N LEU A 301 9.24 19.28 -21.35
CA LEU A 301 8.40 20.44 -21.72
C LEU A 301 8.62 20.84 -23.19
N SER A 302 7.61 20.63 -24.03
CA SER A 302 7.52 21.18 -25.39
C SER A 302 6.78 22.53 -25.45
N LYS A 303 6.12 22.91 -24.35
CA LYS A 303 5.21 24.07 -24.23
C LYS A 303 5.81 25.21 -23.42
N THR A 304 5.25 26.40 -23.59
CA THR A 304 5.57 27.56 -22.74
C THR A 304 5.00 27.40 -21.33
N LYS A 305 5.54 28.16 -20.36
CA LYS A 305 5.05 28.18 -18.97
C LYS A 305 3.63 28.73 -18.81
N GLU A 306 3.07 29.34 -19.85
CA GLU A 306 1.71 29.90 -19.81
C GLU A 306 0.67 28.83 -20.13
N GLU A 307 0.94 27.97 -21.11
CA GLU A 307 0.10 26.83 -21.50
C GLU A 307 -0.03 25.74 -20.41
N GLN A 308 0.87 25.70 -19.42
CA GLN A 308 0.77 24.74 -18.32
C GLN A 308 -0.25 25.15 -17.24
N LYS A 309 -0.69 26.42 -17.18
CA LYS A 309 -1.59 26.91 -16.13
C LYS A 309 -3.00 26.31 -16.19
N ASP A 310 -3.41 25.80 -17.34
CA ASP A 310 -4.75 25.22 -17.55
C ASP A 310 -4.87 23.75 -17.07
N SER A 311 -3.79 23.14 -16.57
CA SER A 311 -3.84 21.77 -16.06
C SER A 311 -4.44 21.72 -14.66
N ASN A 312 -5.66 21.18 -14.55
CA ASN A 312 -6.41 21.02 -13.29
C ASN A 312 -5.93 19.85 -12.39
N ASN A 313 -4.71 19.33 -12.59
CA ASN A 313 -4.14 18.27 -11.75
C ASN A 313 -3.06 18.83 -10.81
N ASP A 314 -2.89 18.25 -9.62
CA ASP A 314 -1.87 18.64 -8.63
C ASP A 314 -0.75 17.60 -8.46
N PHE A 315 -0.52 16.75 -9.46
CA PHE A 315 0.39 15.61 -9.38
C PHE A 315 1.83 16.04 -9.09
N LYS A 316 2.32 17.08 -9.80
CA LYS A 316 3.68 17.60 -9.64
C LYS A 316 3.88 18.22 -8.26
N GLU A 317 2.97 19.09 -7.86
CA GLU A 317 2.99 19.80 -6.57
C GLU A 317 2.84 18.82 -5.40
N TYR A 318 2.10 17.72 -5.60
CA TYR A 318 1.97 16.66 -4.60
C TYR A 318 3.20 15.74 -4.55
N LEU A 319 3.80 15.40 -5.70
CA LEU A 319 5.05 14.65 -5.76
C LEU A 319 6.21 15.42 -5.11
N VAL A 320 6.40 16.70 -5.45
CA VAL A 320 7.37 17.59 -4.80
C VAL A 320 7.16 17.61 -3.29
N ARG A 321 5.92 17.89 -2.84
CA ARG A 321 5.56 17.88 -1.41
C ARG A 321 5.87 16.53 -0.75
N TYR A 322 5.65 15.40 -1.41
CA TYR A 322 5.96 14.10 -0.85
C TYR A 322 7.47 13.89 -0.70
N LEU A 323 8.25 14.24 -1.72
CA LEU A 323 9.72 14.19 -1.68
C LEU A 323 10.30 15.08 -0.58
N ASP A 324 9.75 16.29 -0.38
CA ASP A 324 10.10 17.22 0.71
C ASP A 324 9.81 16.67 2.12
N TYR A 325 8.83 15.77 2.23
CA TYR A 325 8.44 15.16 3.50
C TYR A 325 9.22 13.88 3.79
N ILE A 326 9.52 13.02 2.80
CA ILE A 326 10.35 11.83 3.02
C ILE A 326 11.82 12.19 3.26
N ASN A 327 12.30 13.33 2.75
CA ASN A 327 13.61 13.88 3.06
C ASN A 327 13.77 14.14 4.58
N PRO A 328 14.66 13.41 5.30
CA PRO A 328 14.89 13.65 6.72
C PRO A 328 15.57 15.01 6.94
N LYS A 329 14.86 15.95 7.56
CA LYS A 329 15.21 17.39 7.64
C LYS A 329 16.56 17.75 8.30
N LYS A 330 17.28 16.77 8.86
CA LYS A 330 18.63 16.93 9.42
C LYS A 330 19.75 16.63 8.41
N LEU A 331 19.41 16.16 7.21
CA LEU A 331 20.38 15.89 6.16
C LEU A 331 20.77 17.18 5.43
N GLN A 332 22.06 17.27 5.08
CA GLN A 332 22.56 18.32 4.20
C GLN A 332 22.08 18.07 2.76
N LYS A 333 21.98 19.14 1.98
CA LYS A 333 21.47 19.11 0.59
C LYS A 333 22.29 18.18 -0.31
N ASP A 334 23.57 18.03 0.01
CA ASP A 334 24.58 17.34 -0.79
C ASP A 334 24.61 15.81 -0.51
N VAL A 335 23.71 15.32 0.34
CA VAL A 335 23.45 13.88 0.51
C VAL A 335 22.90 13.24 -0.77
N TYR A 336 22.26 14.02 -1.64
CA TYR A 336 21.59 13.52 -2.83
C TYR A 336 22.55 13.42 -4.02
N ARG A 337 23.04 12.19 -4.31
CA ARG A 337 23.83 11.89 -5.52
C ARG A 337 23.06 12.09 -6.82
N GLN A 338 21.73 12.27 -6.79
CA GLN A 338 20.92 12.45 -7.98
C GLN A 338 19.98 13.65 -7.89
N LYS A 339 19.72 14.24 -9.06
CA LYS A 339 19.04 15.53 -9.23
C LYS A 339 18.00 15.46 -10.34
N ILE A 340 17.03 14.54 -10.20
CA ILE A 340 15.86 14.49 -11.11
C ILE A 340 15.12 15.82 -10.99
N ASN A 341 15.32 16.71 -11.96
CA ASN A 341 14.67 18.01 -11.97
C ASN A 341 13.25 17.87 -12.53
N LEU A 342 12.26 17.86 -11.64
CA LEU A 342 10.84 17.76 -11.98
C LEU A 342 10.30 18.95 -12.80
N ASP A 343 11.04 20.07 -12.89
CA ASP A 343 10.71 21.17 -13.80
C ASP A 343 11.05 20.90 -15.27
N LYS A 344 11.79 19.83 -15.59
CA LYS A 344 12.05 19.42 -16.98
C LYS A 344 10.82 18.86 -17.70
N TYR A 345 9.82 18.33 -16.98
CA TYR A 345 8.82 17.39 -17.53
C TYR A 345 7.37 17.90 -17.46
N ASP A 346 6.54 17.50 -18.45
CA ASP A 346 5.15 17.93 -18.58
C ASP A 346 4.16 17.05 -17.80
N PHE A 347 4.02 17.36 -16.52
CA PHE A 347 3.04 16.75 -15.63
C PHE A 347 1.57 17.11 -15.92
N SER A 348 1.27 18.00 -16.89
CA SER A 348 -0.12 18.28 -17.29
C SER A 348 -0.85 17.04 -17.81
N THR A 349 -0.08 16.05 -18.26
CA THR A 349 -0.54 14.76 -18.81
C THR A 349 -0.95 13.71 -17.78
N ALA A 350 -0.84 13.97 -16.47
CA ALA A 350 -1.07 12.97 -15.42
C ALA A 350 -2.50 12.39 -15.41
N ASN A 351 -2.66 11.08 -15.64
CA ASN A 351 -3.97 10.40 -15.71
C ASN A 351 -4.47 9.84 -14.36
N ALA A 352 -3.68 9.99 -13.29
CA ALA A 352 -4.04 9.63 -11.92
C ALA A 352 -3.66 10.75 -10.94
N CYS A 353 -4.07 10.66 -9.68
CA CYS A 353 -3.73 11.62 -8.63
C CYS A 353 -3.00 10.93 -7.47
N LEU A 354 -1.91 11.51 -6.95
CA LEU A 354 -1.18 10.94 -5.82
C LEU A 354 -1.92 11.12 -4.48
N VAL A 355 -1.91 10.08 -3.66
CA VAL A 355 -2.26 10.11 -2.24
C VAL A 355 -1.12 9.50 -1.43
N ALA A 356 -0.68 10.21 -0.41
CA ALA A 356 0.33 9.73 0.53
C ALA A 356 -0.19 9.78 1.97
N SER A 357 0.45 8.98 2.81
CA SER A 357 0.41 9.13 4.26
C SER A 357 1.81 9.43 4.77
N VAL A 358 1.88 10.25 5.81
CA VAL A 358 3.11 10.76 6.41
C VAL A 358 2.94 10.69 7.91
N ASN A 359 3.87 10.02 8.59
CA ASN A 359 3.89 9.86 10.05
C ASN A 359 3.77 11.22 10.77
N GLY A 360 2.84 11.31 11.73
CA GLY A 360 2.64 12.50 12.57
C GLY A 360 1.18 12.84 12.86
N ARG A 361 0.97 13.99 13.51
CA ARG A 361 -0.35 14.57 13.81
C ARG A 361 -0.52 15.87 13.04
N HIS A 362 -1.37 15.84 12.01
CA HIS A 362 -1.60 16.93 11.06
C HIS A 362 -2.85 17.73 11.43
N GLN A 363 -2.76 19.07 11.34
CA GLN A 363 -3.77 20.04 11.80
C GLN A 363 -3.81 21.23 10.82
N GLY A 364 -4.90 22.00 10.82
CA GLY A 364 -5.08 23.13 9.90
C GLY A 364 -5.05 22.65 8.45
N GLU A 365 -4.28 23.33 7.58
CA GLU A 365 -4.17 22.94 6.15
C GLU A 365 -3.61 21.53 5.94
N SER A 366 -2.60 21.10 6.71
CA SER A 366 -1.92 19.82 6.47
C SER A 366 -2.75 18.60 6.82
N ARG A 367 -3.84 18.80 7.58
CA ARG A 367 -4.87 17.80 7.89
C ARG A 367 -5.48 17.16 6.64
N ASP A 368 -5.65 17.94 5.57
CA ASP A 368 -6.25 17.49 4.32
C ASP A 368 -5.19 17.21 3.22
N TRP A 369 -3.90 17.15 3.59
CA TRP A 369 -2.80 16.78 2.68
C TRP A 369 -2.53 15.27 2.63
N PHE A 370 -2.92 14.49 3.65
CA PHE A 370 -2.52 13.09 3.80
C PHE A 370 -3.65 12.14 4.18
N GLY A 371 -3.42 10.83 4.00
CA GLY A 371 -4.29 9.75 4.45
C GLY A 371 -5.72 9.84 3.91
N GLN A 372 -6.69 9.41 4.73
CA GLN A 372 -8.10 9.35 4.34
C GLN A 372 -8.67 10.71 3.91
N ASN A 373 -8.15 11.82 4.45
CA ASN A 373 -8.62 13.17 4.08
C ASN A 373 -8.14 13.59 2.68
N ARG A 374 -6.90 13.25 2.29
CA ARG A 374 -6.43 13.46 0.91
C ARG A 374 -7.20 12.57 -0.07
N LEU A 375 -7.42 11.30 0.29
CA LEU A 375 -8.27 10.41 -0.50
C LEU A 375 -9.66 11.02 -0.70
N GLY A 376 -10.27 11.55 0.37
CA GLY A 376 -11.56 12.24 0.31
C GLY A 376 -11.55 13.49 -0.56
N LYS A 377 -10.52 14.35 -0.47
CA LYS A 377 -10.37 15.54 -1.33
C LYS A 377 -10.34 15.17 -2.82
N LEU A 378 -9.74 14.03 -3.18
CA LEU A 378 -9.70 13.52 -4.55
C LEU A 378 -11.01 12.80 -4.95
N SER A 379 -11.69 12.18 -3.99
CA SER A 379 -12.82 11.26 -4.21
C SER A 379 -14.21 11.90 -4.08
N ILE A 380 -14.30 13.23 -3.98
CA ILE A 380 -15.58 13.94 -3.89
C ILE A 380 -16.42 13.63 -5.15
N PRO A 381 -17.66 13.11 -5.01
CA PRO A 381 -18.49 12.80 -6.18
C PRO A 381 -18.80 14.05 -7.01
N LYS A 382 -18.39 14.03 -8.28
CA LYS A 382 -18.68 15.11 -9.25
C LYS A 382 -20.03 14.95 -9.96
N LEU A 383 -20.62 13.75 -9.89
CA LEU A 383 -21.76 13.33 -10.72
C LEU A 383 -23.03 12.98 -9.90
N GLY A 384 -23.08 13.43 -8.64
CA GLY A 384 -24.18 13.16 -7.70
C GLY A 384 -23.75 12.34 -6.48
N ALA A 385 -24.53 12.43 -5.40
CA ALA A 385 -24.20 11.81 -4.11
C ALA A 385 -24.95 10.49 -3.88
N ASN A 386 -24.42 9.40 -4.42
CA ASN A 386 -24.90 8.04 -4.15
C ASN A 386 -24.25 7.47 -2.87
N ASP A 387 -24.94 6.58 -2.14
CA ASP A 387 -24.27 5.77 -1.11
C ASP A 387 -23.24 4.84 -1.79
N LYS A 388 -22.13 4.51 -1.12
CA LYS A 388 -20.99 3.81 -1.74
C LYS A 388 -20.74 2.43 -1.14
N ILE A 389 -20.26 1.50 -1.97
CA ILE A 389 -19.70 0.21 -1.56
C ILE A 389 -18.19 0.25 -1.79
N ILE A 390 -17.42 -0.09 -0.75
CA ILE A 390 -15.96 -0.02 -0.75
C ILE A 390 -15.41 -1.44 -0.78
N SER A 391 -14.91 -1.87 -1.94
CA SER A 391 -14.21 -3.14 -2.09
C SER A 391 -12.73 -2.90 -1.85
N TYR A 392 -12.15 -3.53 -0.83
CA TYR A 392 -10.78 -3.29 -0.38
C TYR A 392 -10.03 -4.61 -0.34
N GLN A 393 -9.06 -4.81 -1.23
CA GLN A 393 -8.07 -5.88 -1.12
C GLN A 393 -6.85 -5.36 -0.35
N THR A 394 -6.43 -6.11 0.67
CA THR A 394 -5.33 -5.75 1.56
C THR A 394 -4.57 -7.00 1.99
N SER A 395 -3.26 -6.87 2.30
CA SER A 395 -2.47 -7.99 2.83
C SER A 395 -2.42 -7.99 4.35
N SER A 396 -2.53 -6.83 5.00
CA SER A 396 -2.66 -6.68 6.46
C SER A 396 -3.93 -5.92 6.83
N LEU A 397 -4.50 -6.24 8.00
CA LEU A 397 -5.73 -5.63 8.54
C LEU A 397 -5.50 -5.05 9.94
N GLY A 398 -5.78 -3.76 10.11
CA GLY A 398 -5.73 -3.09 11.41
C GLY A 398 -6.96 -3.36 12.29
N LYS A 399 -7.04 -2.70 13.46
CA LYS A 399 -8.12 -2.83 14.45
C LYS A 399 -9.39 -2.11 14.01
N LEU A 400 -9.94 -2.54 12.89
CA LEU A 400 -11.12 -1.99 12.25
C LEU A 400 -12.32 -2.00 13.21
N ASN A 401 -13.04 -0.87 13.21
CA ASN A 401 -14.15 -0.62 14.09
C ASN A 401 -15.16 0.33 13.42
N PRO A 402 -16.43 0.38 13.86
CA PRO A 402 -17.47 1.16 13.19
C PRO A 402 -17.18 2.65 13.07
N LYS A 403 -16.45 3.25 14.02
CA LYS A 403 -16.05 4.68 13.97
C LYS A 403 -15.06 4.93 12.84
N PHE A 404 -13.99 4.14 12.76
CA PHE A 404 -12.99 4.26 11.69
C PHE A 404 -13.61 3.99 10.32
N MET A 405 -14.42 2.93 10.19
CA MET A 405 -15.09 2.59 8.92
C MET A 405 -16.08 3.67 8.48
N SER A 406 -16.80 4.30 9.41
CA SER A 406 -17.70 5.44 9.10
C SER A 406 -16.91 6.66 8.64
N SER A 407 -15.79 6.97 9.30
CA SER A 407 -14.86 8.03 8.89
C SER A 407 -14.34 7.79 7.48
N PHE A 408 -13.82 6.60 7.22
CA PHE A 408 -13.25 6.23 5.91
C PHE A 408 -14.31 6.25 4.80
N LYS A 409 -15.52 5.74 5.07
CA LYS A 409 -16.64 5.81 4.12
C LYS A 409 -17.03 7.25 3.78
N SER A 410 -17.02 8.16 4.77
CA SER A 410 -17.44 9.56 4.56
C SER A 410 -16.63 10.30 3.49
N GLN A 411 -15.41 9.84 3.21
CA GLN A 411 -14.51 10.42 2.22
C GLN A 411 -15.02 10.27 0.77
N PHE A 412 -15.84 9.25 0.48
CA PHE A 412 -16.34 8.95 -0.88
C PHE A 412 -17.76 9.46 -1.16
N ILE A 413 -18.38 10.14 -0.19
CA ILE A 413 -19.77 10.67 -0.27
C ILE A 413 -19.86 12.17 0.00
N GLY A 414 -18.71 12.83 0.22
CA GLY A 414 -18.62 14.25 0.52
C GLY A 414 -18.86 14.60 2.00
N ARG A 415 -18.33 15.75 2.42
CA ARG A 415 -18.61 16.35 3.74
C ARG A 415 -19.95 17.10 3.66
N VAL A 416 -20.93 16.66 4.44
CA VAL A 416 -22.23 17.34 4.60
C VAL A 416 -22.00 18.72 5.22
N LYS A 417 -22.56 19.80 4.67
CA LYS A 417 -22.46 21.11 5.34
C LYS A 417 -23.42 21.18 6.54
N GLU A 418 -23.12 22.08 7.46
CA GLU A 418 -23.99 22.33 8.61
C GLU A 418 -25.37 22.82 8.13
N GLY A 419 -26.43 22.18 8.62
CA GLY A 419 -27.82 22.42 8.19
C GLY A 419 -28.29 21.63 6.95
N GLU A 420 -27.39 21.02 6.16
CA GLU A 420 -27.80 20.15 5.04
C GLU A 420 -28.29 18.78 5.55
N LYS A 421 -29.26 18.18 4.85
CA LYS A 421 -29.64 16.77 5.10
C LYS A 421 -28.45 15.88 4.73
N LYS A 422 -28.12 14.91 5.59
CA LYS A 422 -27.12 13.88 5.25
C LYS A 422 -27.52 13.19 3.93
N PRO A 423 -26.61 13.03 2.95
CA PRO A 423 -26.94 12.49 1.63
C PRO A 423 -27.20 10.97 1.63
N PHE A 424 -27.21 10.32 2.79
CA PHE A 424 -27.41 8.88 2.93
C PHE A 424 -28.24 8.55 4.19
N SER A 425 -28.92 7.41 4.13
CA SER A 425 -29.61 6.82 5.27
C SER A 425 -28.62 6.42 6.37
N ALA A 426 -28.80 6.95 7.58
CA ALA A 426 -28.11 6.47 8.77
C ALA A 426 -28.65 5.12 9.29
N ASN A 427 -29.72 4.59 8.67
CA ASN A 427 -30.36 3.34 9.05
C ASN A 427 -29.71 2.18 8.28
N GLY A 428 -28.54 1.75 8.74
CA GLY A 428 -27.81 0.60 8.21
C GLY A 428 -26.53 0.36 8.99
N ASP A 429 -26.08 -0.90 9.07
CA ASP A 429 -24.80 -1.23 9.66
C ASP A 429 -23.68 -0.88 8.68
N ILE A 430 -22.69 -0.10 9.15
CA ILE A 430 -21.55 0.36 8.36
C ILE A 430 -20.78 -0.80 7.72
N GLN A 431 -20.79 -1.99 8.32
CA GLN A 431 -20.14 -3.19 7.79
C GLN A 431 -20.74 -3.63 6.43
N ASP A 432 -22.01 -3.32 6.15
CA ASP A 432 -22.67 -3.66 4.87
C ASP A 432 -22.21 -2.76 3.71
N ASN A 433 -21.48 -1.67 3.99
CA ASN A 433 -20.85 -0.84 2.96
C ASN A 433 -19.44 -1.30 2.56
N PHE A 434 -18.89 -2.36 3.18
CA PHE A 434 -17.51 -2.80 2.94
C PHE A 434 -17.41 -4.24 2.44
N ARG A 435 -16.51 -4.44 1.47
CA ARG A 435 -16.09 -5.76 0.97
C ARG A 435 -14.59 -5.92 1.19
N ILE A 436 -14.21 -6.42 2.35
CA ILE A 436 -12.81 -6.68 2.73
C ILE A 436 -12.39 -7.99 2.07
N ILE A 437 -11.56 -7.91 1.04
CA ILE A 437 -11.06 -9.05 0.27
C ILE A 437 -9.78 -9.54 0.94
N PHE A 438 -9.85 -10.74 1.53
CA PHE A 438 -8.79 -11.34 2.33
C PHE A 438 -8.82 -12.87 2.16
N PRO A 439 -7.69 -13.59 2.11
CA PRO A 439 -7.70 -15.03 1.88
C PRO A 439 -8.21 -15.79 3.11
N THR A 440 -8.89 -16.91 2.85
CA THR A 440 -9.30 -17.84 3.91
C THR A 440 -8.16 -18.77 4.31
N GLN A 441 -8.25 -19.38 5.50
CA GLN A 441 -7.28 -20.38 5.94
C GLN A 441 -7.08 -21.50 4.89
N GLY A 442 -8.19 -22.03 4.35
CA GLY A 442 -8.15 -23.06 3.30
C GLY A 442 -7.55 -22.58 1.98
N TYR A 443 -7.74 -21.30 1.63
CA TYR A 443 -7.12 -20.70 0.46
C TYR A 443 -5.60 -20.63 0.60
N VAL A 444 -5.09 -20.16 1.75
CA VAL A 444 -3.64 -20.12 2.01
C VAL A 444 -3.04 -21.53 2.04
N SER A 445 -3.67 -22.47 2.74
CA SER A 445 -3.23 -23.88 2.79
C SER A 445 -3.19 -24.59 1.43
N THR A 446 -3.92 -24.10 0.42
CA THR A 446 -3.97 -24.69 -0.93
C THR A 446 -3.41 -23.78 -2.04
N SER A 447 -2.79 -22.66 -1.63
CA SER A 447 -2.10 -21.70 -2.48
C SER A 447 -0.80 -22.27 -3.06
N HIS A 448 -0.23 -21.61 -4.06
CA HIS A 448 1.10 -21.94 -4.60
C HIS A 448 2.25 -21.77 -3.59
N LEU A 449 2.02 -21.07 -2.47
CA LEU A 449 3.02 -20.73 -1.46
C LEU A 449 2.85 -21.48 -0.13
N GLY A 450 1.67 -22.06 0.11
CA GLY A 450 1.30 -22.67 1.40
C GLY A 450 1.25 -21.67 2.55
N ILE A 451 1.24 -22.18 3.79
CA ILE A 451 1.29 -21.37 5.02
C ILE A 451 2.69 -20.78 5.24
N GLU A 452 3.75 -21.57 4.97
CA GLU A 452 5.16 -21.24 5.26
C GLU A 452 5.64 -19.89 4.68
N ARG A 453 5.02 -19.45 3.58
CA ARG A 453 5.35 -18.20 2.87
C ARG A 453 4.19 -17.18 2.89
N ALA A 454 3.23 -17.35 3.81
CA ALA A 454 2.07 -16.48 3.95
C ALA A 454 2.26 -15.34 4.97
N ASN A 455 3.47 -15.15 5.51
CA ASN A 455 3.73 -14.21 6.61
C ASN A 455 3.51 -12.72 6.26
N SER A 456 3.33 -12.39 4.97
CA SER A 456 2.89 -11.05 4.51
C SER A 456 1.37 -10.87 4.47
N ILE A 457 0.61 -11.91 4.84
CA ILE A 457 -0.85 -11.95 5.01
C ILE A 457 -1.15 -11.94 6.52
N ILE A 458 -1.55 -10.79 7.06
CA ILE A 458 -1.56 -10.56 8.51
C ILE A 458 -2.92 -10.04 9.01
N LEU A 459 -3.52 -10.81 9.92
CA LEU A 459 -4.69 -10.43 10.71
C LEU A 459 -4.46 -10.91 12.14
N ASN A 460 -4.47 -10.00 13.11
CA ASN A 460 -4.35 -10.37 14.52
C ASN A 460 -5.54 -11.25 14.98
N ASP A 461 -5.24 -12.27 15.78
CA ASP A 461 -6.22 -13.23 16.28
C ASP A 461 -7.24 -12.59 17.23
N GLN A 462 -6.80 -11.71 18.14
CA GLN A 462 -7.68 -10.98 19.07
C GLN A 462 -8.59 -9.97 18.34
N TYR A 463 -8.19 -9.49 17.15
CA TYR A 463 -9.07 -8.66 16.32
C TYR A 463 -10.25 -9.50 15.79
N TRP A 464 -9.98 -10.71 15.31
CA TRP A 464 -11.01 -11.61 14.79
C TRP A 464 -11.84 -12.30 15.88
N ASN A 465 -11.21 -12.72 16.99
CA ASN A 465 -11.88 -13.43 18.07
C ASN A 465 -12.57 -12.45 19.02
N ASP A 466 -11.81 -11.57 19.67
CA ASP A 466 -12.25 -10.88 20.88
C ASP A 466 -12.80 -9.46 20.64
N CYS A 467 -12.36 -8.77 19.58
CA CYS A 467 -12.67 -7.36 19.39
C CYS A 467 -14.17 -7.13 19.03
N PRO A 468 -14.94 -6.40 19.87
CA PRO A 468 -16.33 -6.07 19.55
C PRO A 468 -16.41 -5.10 18.36
N GLY A 469 -17.40 -5.29 17.49
CA GLY A 469 -17.61 -4.43 16.31
C GLY A 469 -16.58 -4.59 15.18
N PHE A 470 -15.56 -5.44 15.33
CA PHE A 470 -14.65 -5.79 14.23
C PHE A 470 -15.44 -6.42 13.07
N PRO A 471 -15.17 -6.06 11.80
CA PRO A 471 -16.11 -6.21 10.68
C PRO A 471 -16.15 -7.61 10.06
N ARG A 472 -16.38 -8.63 10.88
CA ARG A 472 -16.41 -10.06 10.48
C ARG A 472 -17.35 -10.31 9.30
N LYS A 473 -18.54 -9.69 9.27
CA LYS A 473 -19.49 -9.87 8.16
C LYS A 473 -19.09 -9.10 6.88
N SER A 474 -18.07 -8.24 6.91
CA SER A 474 -17.57 -7.52 5.71
C SER A 474 -16.56 -8.33 4.90
N PHE A 475 -16.18 -9.55 5.31
CA PHE A 475 -15.15 -10.34 4.60
C PHE A 475 -15.67 -10.97 3.30
N TYR A 476 -14.75 -11.10 2.33
CA TYR A 476 -14.90 -11.64 0.98
C TYR A 476 -13.64 -12.39 0.58
N LYS A 477 -13.79 -13.43 -0.25
CA LYS A 477 -12.72 -14.33 -0.69
C LYS A 477 -11.78 -13.62 -1.66
N GLN A 478 -10.49 -13.74 -1.39
CA GLN A 478 -9.44 -13.60 -2.41
C GLN A 478 -9.52 -14.82 -3.35
N VAL A 479 -9.78 -14.59 -4.64
CA VAL A 479 -9.88 -15.63 -5.69
C VAL A 479 -9.37 -15.02 -7.01
N GLY A 480 -8.64 -15.79 -7.82
CA GLY A 480 -8.21 -15.37 -9.16
C GLY A 480 -9.36 -15.20 -10.16
N LYS A 481 -9.19 -14.34 -11.16
CA LYS A 481 -10.20 -14.10 -12.22
C LYS A 481 -10.44 -15.33 -13.12
N SER A 482 -9.45 -16.22 -13.23
CA SER A 482 -9.57 -17.55 -13.84
C SER A 482 -8.82 -18.58 -13.00
N LYS A 483 -8.99 -19.87 -13.30
CA LYS A 483 -8.37 -21.00 -12.59
C LYS A 483 -6.84 -20.97 -12.68
N GLU A 484 -6.30 -20.40 -13.75
CA GLU A 484 -4.88 -20.27 -14.07
C GLU A 484 -4.22 -19.08 -13.34
N LEU A 485 -5.04 -18.20 -12.75
CA LEU A 485 -4.64 -17.01 -11.99
C LEU A 485 -5.12 -17.05 -10.53
N ASP A 486 -5.68 -18.19 -10.12
CA ASP A 486 -6.09 -18.45 -8.74
C ASP A 486 -4.94 -19.08 -7.93
N LYS A 487 -5.13 -19.28 -6.62
CA LYS A 487 -4.14 -19.81 -5.67
C LYS A 487 -2.90 -18.92 -5.43
N ASN A 488 -2.94 -17.65 -5.83
CA ASN A 488 -1.89 -16.68 -5.52
C ASN A 488 -2.11 -16.06 -4.14
N LEU A 489 -1.06 -15.82 -3.36
CA LEU A 489 -1.14 -14.91 -2.22
C LEU A 489 -0.87 -13.47 -2.69
N TYR A 490 -1.64 -12.50 -2.20
CA TYR A 490 -1.60 -11.12 -2.68
C TYR A 490 -0.93 -10.22 -1.64
N HIS A 491 0.22 -9.63 -2.00
CA HIS A 491 0.79 -8.51 -1.25
C HIS A 491 0.36 -7.14 -1.82
N ALA A 492 -0.44 -7.15 -2.89
CA ALA A 492 -1.19 -6.00 -3.38
C ALA A 492 -2.02 -5.30 -2.29
N LYS A 493 -2.31 -4.00 -2.52
CA LYS A 493 -3.35 -3.25 -1.82
C LYS A 493 -4.07 -2.38 -2.85
N PHE A 494 -5.37 -2.56 -2.98
CA PHE A 494 -6.20 -1.75 -3.89
C PHE A 494 -7.63 -1.57 -3.37
N ILE A 495 -8.28 -0.51 -3.83
CA ILE A 495 -9.68 -0.19 -3.49
C ILE A 495 -10.46 0.05 -4.80
N ILE A 496 -11.64 -0.55 -4.89
CA ILE A 496 -12.66 -0.28 -5.91
C ILE A 496 -13.91 0.20 -5.19
N VAL A 497 -14.26 1.48 -5.37
CA VAL A 497 -15.44 2.10 -4.75
C VAL A 497 -16.52 2.32 -5.79
N THR A 498 -17.65 1.64 -5.63
CA THR A 498 -18.81 1.66 -6.54
C THR A 498 -20.01 2.32 -5.86
N SER A 499 -21.00 2.75 -6.65
CA SER A 499 -22.29 3.22 -6.13
C SER A 499 -23.12 2.03 -5.66
N LYS A 500 -23.81 2.15 -4.52
CA LYS A 500 -24.43 1.02 -3.81
C LYS A 500 -25.57 0.34 -4.57
N ASP A 501 -26.29 1.12 -5.36
CA ASP A 501 -27.40 0.64 -6.17
C ASP A 501 -26.92 -0.14 -7.41
N ASP A 502 -25.67 0.12 -7.86
CA ASP A 502 -24.96 -0.64 -8.90
C ASP A 502 -23.55 -1.03 -8.43
N LYS A 503 -23.52 -1.75 -7.30
CA LYS A 503 -22.32 -2.07 -6.50
C LYS A 503 -21.25 -2.90 -7.25
N ASP A 504 -21.60 -3.47 -8.39
CA ASP A 504 -20.79 -4.43 -9.15
C ASP A 504 -20.38 -3.92 -10.54
N ALA A 505 -20.88 -2.76 -10.98
CA ALA A 505 -20.46 -2.12 -12.23
C ALA A 505 -19.38 -1.05 -12.03
N ILE A 506 -18.57 -0.86 -13.07
CA ILE A 506 -17.63 0.26 -13.18
C ILE A 506 -18.28 1.42 -13.93
N THR A 507 -18.09 2.64 -13.44
CA THR A 507 -18.75 3.87 -13.89
C THR A 507 -17.80 5.07 -13.80
N ASP A 508 -18.22 6.20 -14.36
CA ASP A 508 -17.52 7.49 -14.20
C ASP A 508 -17.40 7.94 -12.73
N ASP A 509 -18.36 7.53 -11.89
CA ASP A 509 -18.47 7.79 -10.44
C ASP A 509 -17.78 6.70 -9.57
N THR A 510 -17.15 5.70 -10.21
CA THR A 510 -16.28 4.73 -9.55
C THR A 510 -14.95 5.39 -9.17
N VAL A 511 -14.43 5.08 -7.98
CA VAL A 511 -13.07 5.46 -7.56
C VAL A 511 -12.20 4.22 -7.50
N LEU A 512 -11.01 4.29 -8.10
CA LEU A 512 -9.99 3.24 -7.96
C LEU A 512 -8.79 3.79 -7.18
N TYR A 513 -8.16 2.97 -6.35
CA TYR A 513 -6.89 3.27 -5.67
C TYR A 513 -5.94 2.07 -5.73
N PHE A 514 -4.63 2.33 -5.87
CA PHE A 514 -3.55 1.33 -5.87
C PHE A 514 -2.32 1.88 -5.12
N GLY A 515 -1.64 1.07 -4.32
CA GLY A 515 -0.40 1.48 -3.67
C GLY A 515 -0.01 0.65 -2.45
N SER A 516 0.58 1.29 -1.44
CA SER A 516 1.08 0.61 -0.23
C SER A 516 0.07 0.51 0.92
N HIS A 517 -0.90 1.43 1.03
CA HIS A 517 -1.80 1.51 2.20
C HIS A 517 -2.57 0.19 2.46
N ASN A 518 -2.27 -0.48 3.57
CA ASN A 518 -3.12 -1.52 4.14
C ASN A 518 -4.42 -0.92 4.72
N PHE A 519 -5.48 -1.73 4.90
CA PHE A 519 -6.70 -1.25 5.57
C PHE A 519 -6.52 -1.24 7.10
N SER A 520 -5.73 -0.28 7.58
CA SER A 520 -5.46 -0.01 9.00
C SER A 520 -5.60 1.48 9.32
N ALA A 521 -5.73 1.80 10.61
CA ALA A 521 -5.77 3.19 11.04
C ALA A 521 -4.37 3.81 11.06
N GLY A 522 -3.32 3.01 11.26
CA GLY A 522 -1.93 3.45 11.11
C GLY A 522 -1.60 3.94 9.69
N ALA A 523 -2.12 3.25 8.66
CA ALA A 523 -1.93 3.61 7.26
C ALA A 523 -2.77 4.81 6.82
N TRP A 524 -4.08 4.83 7.06
CA TRP A 524 -4.98 5.89 6.56
C TRP A 524 -5.21 7.06 7.51
N GLY A 525 -4.81 6.91 8.77
CA GLY A 525 -4.95 7.89 9.83
C GLY A 525 -6.29 7.87 10.57
N ASN A 526 -6.23 8.20 11.86
CA ASN A 526 -7.36 8.38 12.77
C ASN A 526 -7.73 9.87 12.90
N LEU A 527 -9.02 10.21 12.81
CA LEU A 527 -9.50 11.55 13.17
C LEU A 527 -9.57 11.72 14.70
N GLU A 528 -8.81 12.68 15.21
CA GLU A 528 -8.74 13.10 16.61
C GLU A 528 -9.33 14.52 16.79
N LYS A 529 -9.51 14.97 18.05
CA LYS A 529 -9.97 16.33 18.41
C LYS A 529 -11.20 16.80 17.61
N GLY A 530 -12.33 16.08 17.71
CA GLY A 530 -13.57 16.42 16.98
C GLY A 530 -13.52 16.24 15.46
N GLY A 531 -12.34 16.00 14.87
CA GLY A 531 -12.11 16.00 13.43
C GLY A 531 -11.12 17.06 12.97
N ASP A 532 -10.59 17.93 13.83
CA ASP A 532 -9.64 19.01 13.49
C ASP A 532 -8.18 18.53 13.33
N GLN A 533 -7.92 17.28 13.73
CA GLN A 533 -6.62 16.63 13.64
C GLN A 533 -6.74 15.26 13.00
N ILE A 534 -5.77 14.89 12.16
CA ILE A 534 -5.56 13.49 11.75
C ILE A 534 -4.22 13.00 12.28
N ALA A 535 -4.24 11.89 13.01
CA ALA A 535 -3.05 11.17 13.46
C ALA A 535 -2.76 10.05 12.46
N ILE A 536 -1.55 9.99 11.91
CA ILE A 536 -1.10 8.99 10.95
C ILE A 536 0.17 8.35 11.51
N SER A 537 0.23 7.03 11.52
CA SER A 537 1.43 6.32 11.97
C SER A 537 2.40 6.05 10.84
N ASN A 538 1.92 5.66 9.66
CA ASN A 538 2.80 5.16 8.60
C ASN A 538 3.22 6.26 7.61
N TRP A 539 4.29 5.96 6.89
CA TRP A 539 4.53 6.52 5.57
C TRP A 539 3.99 5.55 4.52
N GLU A 540 3.16 6.04 3.62
CA GLU A 540 2.50 5.25 2.58
C GLU A 540 2.38 6.11 1.32
N ILE A 541 2.27 5.48 0.15
CA ILE A 541 1.95 6.18 -1.10
C ILE A 541 1.12 5.29 -2.02
N GLY A 542 0.24 5.93 -2.80
CA GLY A 542 -0.56 5.31 -3.83
C GLY A 542 -1.07 6.32 -4.85
N VAL A 543 -1.73 5.80 -5.88
CA VAL A 543 -2.47 6.58 -6.87
C VAL A 543 -3.97 6.39 -6.72
N VAL A 544 -4.73 7.40 -7.12
CA VAL A 544 -6.20 7.42 -7.16
C VAL A 544 -6.63 7.78 -8.58
N PHE A 545 -7.59 7.04 -9.11
CA PHE A 545 -8.37 7.43 -10.29
C PHE A 545 -9.72 7.99 -9.79
N PRO A 546 -9.88 9.32 -9.71
CA PRO A 546 -11.03 9.96 -9.08
C PRO A 546 -12.30 9.90 -9.94
N PRO A 547 -13.47 10.33 -9.44
CA PRO A 547 -14.67 10.50 -10.25
C PRO A 547 -14.42 11.48 -11.42
N GLY A 548 -14.96 11.17 -12.60
CA GLY A 548 -14.80 11.98 -13.80
C GLY A 548 -15.60 11.44 -14.99
N GLU A 549 -16.22 12.35 -15.75
CA GLU A 549 -16.97 12.05 -16.96
C GLU A 549 -16.08 11.37 -18.02
N GLY A 550 -16.60 10.35 -18.71
CA GLY A 550 -15.88 9.61 -19.74
C GLY A 550 -14.73 8.72 -19.24
N THR A 551 -14.63 8.46 -17.93
CA THR A 551 -13.56 7.62 -17.34
C THR A 551 -13.94 6.15 -17.19
N LYS A 552 -15.22 5.78 -17.37
CA LYS A 552 -15.75 4.42 -17.21
C LYS A 552 -14.92 3.35 -17.95
N GLU A 553 -14.62 3.56 -19.22
CA GLU A 553 -13.93 2.58 -20.06
C GLU A 553 -12.49 2.34 -19.57
N MET A 554 -11.73 3.42 -19.33
CA MET A 554 -10.39 3.36 -18.73
C MET A 554 -10.41 2.64 -17.37
N LYS A 555 -11.39 2.95 -16.51
CA LYS A 555 -11.54 2.29 -15.20
C LYS A 555 -11.92 0.81 -15.33
N GLN A 556 -12.75 0.44 -16.32
CA GLN A 556 -13.11 -0.95 -16.59
C GLN A 556 -11.88 -1.73 -17.06
N ASN A 557 -11.12 -1.19 -18.01
CA ASN A 557 -9.89 -1.79 -18.52
C ASN A 557 -8.83 -1.97 -17.40
N ILE A 558 -8.74 -1.03 -16.44
CA ILE A 558 -7.90 -1.18 -15.24
C ILE A 558 -8.36 -2.36 -14.36
N VAL A 559 -9.67 -2.56 -14.19
CA VAL A 559 -10.23 -3.63 -13.36
C VAL A 559 -10.06 -5.00 -14.05
N ASP A 560 -10.27 -5.07 -15.37
CA ASP A 560 -10.10 -6.29 -16.16
C ASP A 560 -8.62 -6.70 -16.30
N GLY A 561 -7.71 -5.73 -16.19
CA GLY A 561 -6.25 -5.92 -16.08
C GLY A 561 -5.76 -6.40 -14.71
N MET A 562 -6.62 -6.49 -13.68
CA MET A 562 -6.25 -7.14 -12.42
C MET A 562 -6.20 -8.66 -12.58
N VAL A 563 -5.54 -9.39 -11.66
CA VAL A 563 -5.60 -10.87 -11.61
C VAL A 563 -6.65 -11.40 -10.62
N LEU A 564 -7.18 -10.54 -9.74
CA LEU A 564 -8.22 -10.89 -8.77
C LEU A 564 -9.62 -10.81 -9.38
N LYS A 565 -10.52 -11.70 -8.97
CA LYS A 565 -11.92 -11.72 -9.40
C LYS A 565 -12.73 -10.56 -8.83
N PHE A 566 -13.21 -9.68 -9.70
CA PHE A 566 -14.25 -8.70 -9.40
C PHE A 566 -15.56 -9.03 -10.17
N PRO A 567 -16.75 -8.89 -9.56
CA PRO A 567 -16.98 -8.62 -8.15
C PRO A 567 -16.57 -9.80 -7.24
N PRO A 568 -16.15 -9.53 -5.98
CA PRO A 568 -15.57 -10.55 -5.12
C PRO A 568 -16.64 -11.48 -4.49
N GLU A 569 -16.25 -12.72 -4.20
CA GLU A 569 -17.15 -13.73 -3.61
C GLU A 569 -17.26 -13.60 -2.09
N LYS A 570 -18.44 -13.87 -1.53
CA LYS A 570 -18.66 -13.76 -0.08
C LYS A 570 -18.03 -14.93 0.68
N TYR A 571 -17.54 -14.68 1.90
CA TYR A 571 -17.28 -15.77 2.86
C TYR A 571 -18.61 -16.46 3.21
N ASP A 572 -18.62 -17.79 3.20
CA ASP A 572 -19.72 -18.62 3.65
C ASP A 572 -19.29 -19.45 4.87
N SER A 573 -19.72 -19.03 6.06
CA SER A 573 -19.39 -19.71 7.33
C SER A 573 -19.88 -21.15 7.37
N ASN A 574 -20.91 -21.51 6.59
CA ASN A 574 -21.43 -22.87 6.49
C ASN A 574 -20.50 -23.78 5.66
N LYS A 575 -19.62 -23.19 4.84
CA LYS A 575 -18.53 -23.87 4.11
C LYS A 575 -17.19 -23.80 4.85
N GLY A 576 -17.15 -23.22 6.06
CA GLY A 576 -15.93 -23.06 6.85
C GLY A 576 -15.01 -21.93 6.37
N ASP A 577 -15.54 -20.91 5.68
CA ASP A 577 -14.75 -19.73 5.31
C ASP A 577 -14.42 -18.86 6.54
N TYR A 578 -13.23 -19.07 7.09
CA TYR A 578 -12.59 -18.22 8.10
C TYR A 578 -11.32 -17.60 7.50
N PRO A 579 -10.95 -16.36 7.88
CA PRO A 579 -9.75 -15.71 7.35
C PRO A 579 -8.50 -16.50 7.73
N PHE A 580 -7.45 -16.38 6.93
CA PHE A 580 -6.13 -16.84 7.36
C PHE A 580 -5.65 -16.00 8.55
N ILE A 581 -5.22 -16.69 9.61
CA ILE A 581 -4.62 -16.08 10.80
C ILE A 581 -3.36 -16.91 11.08
N LEU A 582 -2.19 -16.27 10.98
CA LEU A 582 -0.92 -16.87 11.36
C LEU A 582 -0.94 -17.20 12.86
N LYS A 583 -0.30 -18.29 13.27
CA LYS A 583 -0.34 -18.85 14.63
C LYS A 583 1.06 -18.94 15.23
#